data_AF-A0A1G0MBA1-F1
#
_entry.id   AF-A0A1G0MBA1-F1
#
_cell.length_a   1.000
_cell.length_b   1.000
_cell.length_c   1.000
_cell.angle_alpha   90.00
_cell.angle_beta   90.00
_cell.angle_gamma   90.00
#
_symmetry.space_group_name_H-M   'P 1'
#
loop_
_entity.id
_entity.type
_entity.pdbx_description
1 polymer ?
#
loop_
_entity_poly.entity_id
_entity_poly.type
_entity_poly.pdbx_seq_one_letter_code
_entity_poly.pdbx_strand_id
1 'polypeptide(L)'
;MSSPNILEPIWESYLTTVDCLKVASRSIERNELHLMNKTKFVGSAVDEAKLMIHDSRTNADDFVIVSLWAIFERKLLEYVQVEGRKLLQSTPTTFNTQVHQKVENEIEYWKSLDVLDLFKTVVGSDLIGNAKQIKKYRDWIAHKNPRKGAPSNVPPQAAYKILSDIISTVEQHPGLIQSVTAP
;
A
#
# COMPACT_ATOMS: atom_id res chain seq x y z
N MET A 1 6.59 21.20 -8.77
CA MET A 1 7.24 19.91 -9.10
C MET A 1 6.45 18.85 -8.38
N SER A 2 5.87 17.89 -9.10
CA SER A 2 5.09 16.81 -8.48
C SER A 2 6.01 16.03 -7.55
N SER A 3 5.65 15.90 -6.28
CA SER A 3 6.37 15.00 -5.37
C SER A 3 6.35 13.59 -5.98
N PRO A 4 7.47 12.85 -5.94
CA PRO A 4 7.47 11.46 -6.37
C PRO A 4 6.42 10.69 -5.56
N ASN A 5 5.64 9.85 -6.24
CA ASN A 5 4.62 9.02 -5.61
C ASN A 5 5.25 8.22 -4.46
N ILE A 6 4.72 8.39 -3.25
CA ILE A 6 5.26 7.76 -2.03
C ILE A 6 5.23 6.22 -2.09
N LEU A 7 4.41 5.64 -2.97
CA LEU A 7 4.32 4.20 -3.19
C LEU A 7 5.37 3.67 -4.18
N GLU A 8 6.02 4.56 -4.95
CA GLU A 8 6.97 4.20 -6.00
C GLU A 8 8.12 3.31 -5.52
N PRO A 9 8.79 3.60 -4.38
CA PRO A 9 9.92 2.77 -3.95
C PRO A 9 9.55 1.31 -3.66
N ILE A 10 8.33 1.09 -3.13
CA ILE A 10 7.81 -0.26 -2.88
C ILE A 10 7.47 -0.96 -4.20
N TRP A 11 6.89 -0.23 -5.14
CA TRP A 11 6.56 -0.75 -6.45
C TRP A 11 7.80 -1.18 -7.24
N GLU A 12 8.83 -0.34 -7.27
CA GLU A 12 10.10 -0.64 -7.95
C GLU A 12 10.84 -1.82 -7.32
N SER A 13 10.81 -1.93 -5.99
CA SER A 13 11.38 -3.09 -5.27
C SER A 13 10.65 -4.39 -5.64
N TYR A 14 9.32 -4.34 -5.75
CA TYR A 14 8.51 -5.46 -6.19
C TYR A 14 8.82 -5.85 -7.65
N LEU A 15 8.90 -4.89 -8.57
CA LEU A 15 9.25 -5.15 -9.98
C LEU A 15 10.63 -5.80 -10.10
N THR A 16 11.63 -5.29 -9.36
CA THR A 16 12.97 -5.87 -9.30
C THR A 16 12.92 -7.32 -8.83
N THR A 17 12.16 -7.60 -7.76
CA THR A 17 11.98 -8.96 -7.22
C THR A 17 11.37 -9.89 -8.26
N VAL A 18 10.33 -9.41 -8.94
CA VAL A 18 9.65 -10.13 -10.03
C VAL A 18 10.61 -10.47 -11.17
N ASP A 19 11.43 -9.52 -11.60
CA ASP A 19 12.36 -9.73 -12.70
C ASP A 19 13.48 -10.69 -12.32
N CYS A 20 13.99 -10.62 -11.09
CA CYS A 20 14.91 -11.63 -10.55
C CYS A 20 14.32 -13.05 -10.58
N LEU A 21 13.04 -13.21 -10.20
CA LEU A 21 12.35 -14.50 -10.25
C LEU A 21 12.17 -14.99 -11.70
N LYS A 22 11.86 -14.11 -12.66
CA LYS A 22 11.79 -14.46 -14.09
C LYS A 22 13.14 -14.92 -14.62
N VAL A 23 14.22 -14.25 -14.24
CA VAL A 23 15.58 -14.64 -14.64
C VAL A 23 15.92 -16.03 -14.09
N ALA A 24 15.68 -16.28 -12.80
CA ALA A 24 15.89 -17.59 -12.20
C ALA A 24 15.10 -18.69 -12.93
N SER A 25 13.83 -18.44 -13.23
CA SER A 25 12.97 -19.40 -13.95
C SER A 25 13.53 -19.73 -15.34
N ARG A 26 13.94 -18.70 -16.10
CA ARG A 26 14.51 -18.88 -17.44
C ARG A 26 15.84 -19.64 -17.40
N SER A 27 16.67 -19.39 -16.40
CA SER A 27 17.94 -20.11 -16.23
C SER A 27 17.72 -21.59 -15.98
N ILE A 28 16.74 -21.94 -15.13
CA ILE A 28 16.35 -23.34 -14.89
C ILE A 28 15.79 -24.00 -16.16
N GLU A 29 14.90 -23.31 -16.88
CA GLU A 29 14.30 -23.81 -18.13
C GLU A 29 15.33 -24.06 -19.23
N ARG A 30 16.38 -23.25 -19.28
CA ARG A 30 17.49 -23.38 -20.25
C ARG A 30 18.60 -24.30 -19.77
N ASN A 31 18.44 -24.94 -18.61
CA ASN A 31 19.46 -25.78 -17.98
C ASN A 31 20.79 -25.05 -17.69
N GLU A 32 20.73 -23.73 -17.48
CA GLU A 32 21.87 -22.87 -17.12
C GLU A 32 22.14 -22.92 -15.60
N LEU A 33 22.25 -24.15 -15.06
CA LEU A 33 22.29 -24.39 -13.60
C LEU A 33 23.52 -23.78 -12.91
N HIS A 34 24.58 -23.51 -13.66
CA HIS A 34 25.78 -22.84 -13.14
C HIS A 34 25.48 -21.42 -12.61
N LEU A 35 24.45 -20.74 -13.14
CA LEU A 35 23.99 -19.45 -12.66
C LEU A 35 23.26 -19.54 -11.31
N MET A 36 22.79 -20.73 -10.94
CA MET A 36 22.07 -21.00 -9.70
C MET A 36 23.01 -21.43 -8.55
N ASN A 37 24.32 -21.45 -8.78
CA ASN A 37 25.30 -21.80 -7.76
C ASN A 37 25.14 -20.92 -6.51
N LYS A 38 25.27 -21.54 -5.32
CA LYS A 38 25.10 -20.89 -4.02
C LYS A 38 23.70 -20.29 -3.78
N THR A 39 22.68 -20.83 -4.45
CA THR A 39 21.27 -20.48 -4.20
C THR A 39 20.51 -21.66 -3.62
N LYS A 40 19.27 -21.43 -3.20
CA LYS A 40 18.35 -22.47 -2.73
C LYS A 40 17.94 -23.50 -3.80
N PHE A 41 18.25 -23.23 -5.07
CA PHE A 41 17.89 -24.11 -6.19
C PHE A 41 18.95 -25.19 -6.47
N VAL A 42 20.12 -25.12 -5.82
CA VAL A 42 21.19 -26.12 -6.01
C VAL A 42 20.71 -27.47 -5.50
N GLY A 43 20.75 -28.48 -6.37
CA GLY A 43 20.36 -29.85 -6.04
C GLY A 43 18.87 -30.14 -6.14
N SER A 44 18.03 -29.13 -6.37
CA SER A 44 16.60 -29.33 -6.63
C SER A 44 16.37 -29.88 -8.04
N ALA A 45 15.32 -30.68 -8.20
CA ALA A 45 14.84 -31.05 -9.53
C ALA A 45 14.27 -29.81 -10.25
N VAL A 46 14.31 -29.81 -11.59
CA VAL A 46 13.80 -28.68 -12.40
C VAL A 46 12.36 -28.31 -12.04
N ASP A 47 11.49 -29.29 -11.89
CA ASP A 47 10.07 -29.07 -11.57
C ASP A 47 9.86 -28.52 -10.16
N GLU A 48 10.66 -29.01 -9.19
CA GLU A 48 10.64 -28.49 -7.83
C GLU A 48 11.10 -27.03 -7.79
N ALA A 49 12.18 -26.70 -8.48
CA ALA A 49 12.68 -25.33 -8.55
C ALA A 49 11.68 -24.38 -9.22
N LYS A 50 10.94 -24.85 -10.25
CA LYS A 50 9.84 -24.10 -10.86
C LYS A 50 8.70 -23.82 -9.88
N LEU A 51 8.27 -24.83 -9.12
CA LEU A 51 7.26 -24.66 -8.08
C LEU A 51 7.71 -23.64 -7.02
N MET A 52 8.94 -23.75 -6.53
CA MET A 52 9.50 -22.80 -5.57
C MET A 52 9.50 -21.36 -6.10
N ILE A 53 9.81 -21.15 -7.38
CA ILE A 53 9.80 -19.82 -8.01
C ILE A 53 8.37 -19.30 -8.16
N HIS A 54 7.44 -20.14 -8.60
CA HIS A 54 6.03 -19.80 -8.72
C HIS A 54 5.43 -19.39 -7.36
N ASP A 55 5.72 -20.15 -6.31
CA ASP A 55 5.26 -19.83 -4.95
C ASP A 55 5.91 -18.55 -4.42
N SER A 56 7.22 -18.37 -4.69
CA SER A 56 7.92 -17.13 -4.33
C SER A 56 7.32 -15.93 -5.05
N ARG A 57 6.87 -16.09 -6.31
CA ARG A 57 6.19 -15.03 -7.07
C ARG A 57 4.82 -14.71 -6.47
N THR A 58 4.03 -15.73 -6.16
CA THR A 58 2.71 -15.55 -5.54
C THR A 58 2.83 -14.83 -4.20
N ASN A 59 3.82 -15.19 -3.38
CA ASN A 59 4.09 -14.51 -2.12
C ASN A 59 4.56 -13.06 -2.33
N ALA A 60 5.39 -12.79 -3.35
CA ALA A 60 5.80 -11.42 -3.67
C ALA A 60 4.62 -10.53 -4.06
N ASP A 61 3.67 -11.07 -4.84
CA ASP A 61 2.43 -10.39 -5.23
C ASP A 61 1.55 -10.07 -4.00
N ASP A 62 1.44 -11.00 -3.05
CA ASP A 62 0.70 -10.76 -1.81
C ASP A 62 1.39 -9.71 -0.93
N PHE A 63 2.71 -9.83 -0.73
CA PHE A 63 3.45 -8.95 0.18
C PHE A 63 3.50 -7.51 -0.28
N VAL A 64 3.63 -7.27 -1.59
CA VAL A 64 3.63 -5.90 -2.10
C VAL A 64 2.29 -5.20 -1.80
N ILE A 65 1.15 -5.91 -1.84
CA ILE A 65 -0.15 -5.31 -1.51
C ILE A 65 -0.22 -4.92 -0.03
N VAL A 66 0.33 -5.74 0.86
CA VAL A 66 0.42 -5.40 2.30
C VAL A 66 1.27 -4.15 2.50
N SER A 67 2.44 -4.08 1.86
CA SER A 67 3.36 -2.95 1.96
C SER A 67 2.78 -1.66 1.38
N LEU A 68 2.17 -1.73 0.19
CA LEU A 68 1.50 -0.59 -0.44
C LEU A 68 0.38 -0.05 0.46
N TRP A 69 -0.44 -0.94 1.03
CA TRP A 69 -1.52 -0.54 1.95
C TRP A 69 -0.98 0.17 3.19
N ALA A 70 0.08 -0.35 3.81
CA ALA A 70 0.63 0.24 5.03
C ALA A 70 1.10 1.69 4.81
N ILE A 71 1.80 1.96 3.70
CA ILE A 71 2.25 3.32 3.35
C ILE A 71 1.07 4.21 3.00
N PHE A 72 0.13 3.70 2.21
CA PHE A 72 -1.10 4.41 1.87
C PHE A 72 -1.90 4.83 3.11
N GLU A 73 -2.12 3.91 4.04
CA GLU A 73 -2.82 4.16 5.29
C GLU A 73 -2.14 5.24 6.11
N ARG A 74 -0.82 5.12 6.32
CA ARG A 74 -0.03 6.14 7.03
C ARG A 74 -0.22 7.51 6.40
N LYS A 75 -0.17 7.59 5.07
CA LYS A 75 -0.35 8.83 4.32
C LYS A 75 -1.75 9.45 4.51
N LEU A 76 -2.80 8.64 4.54
CA LEU A 76 -4.15 9.12 4.84
C LEU A 76 -4.29 9.66 6.26
N LEU A 77 -3.72 8.96 7.26
CA LEU A 77 -3.72 9.45 8.64
C LEU A 77 -2.98 10.79 8.75
N GLU A 78 -1.85 10.94 8.06
CA GLU A 78 -1.10 12.20 8.02
C GLU A 78 -1.93 13.35 7.45
N TYR A 79 -2.75 13.11 6.42
CA TYR A 79 -3.68 14.14 5.93
C TYR A 79 -4.70 14.53 6.99
N VAL A 80 -5.31 13.55 7.67
CA VAL A 80 -6.28 13.85 8.74
C VAL A 80 -5.62 14.64 9.88
N GLN A 81 -4.38 14.32 10.25
CA GLN A 81 -3.61 15.08 11.24
C GLN A 81 -3.32 16.51 10.77
N VAL A 82 -2.90 16.68 9.51
CA VAL A 82 -2.69 18.02 8.91
C VAL A 82 -3.97 18.85 8.94
N GLU A 83 -5.10 18.28 8.53
CA GLU A 83 -6.41 18.96 8.60
C GLU A 83 -6.83 19.25 10.04
N GLY A 84 -6.60 18.31 10.96
CA GLY A 84 -6.84 18.50 12.38
C GLY A 84 -6.05 19.67 12.97
N ARG A 85 -4.81 19.91 12.51
CA ARG A 85 -4.00 21.07 12.92
C ARG A 85 -4.59 22.40 12.45
N LYS A 86 -5.41 22.44 11.40
CA LYS A 86 -6.07 23.68 10.95
C LYS A 86 -7.04 24.23 11.98
N LEU A 87 -7.56 23.39 12.89
CA LEU A 87 -8.36 23.82 14.04
C LEU A 87 -7.60 24.79 14.96
N LEU A 88 -6.27 24.85 14.87
CA LEU A 88 -5.40 25.72 15.66
C LEU A 88 -4.92 26.98 14.92
N GLN A 89 -5.24 27.16 13.63
CA GLN A 89 -4.68 28.24 12.80
C GLN A 89 -5.36 29.62 13.00
N SER A 90 -6.44 29.68 13.79
CA SER A 90 -7.10 30.91 14.27
C SER A 90 -7.03 30.95 15.80
N THR A 91 -7.44 32.04 16.47
CA THR A 91 -7.53 32.08 17.95
C THR A 91 -8.32 30.87 18.47
N PRO A 92 -7.65 29.80 18.93
CA PRO A 92 -8.32 28.53 19.11
C PRO A 92 -9.08 28.59 20.42
N THR A 93 -10.33 28.14 20.41
CA THR A 93 -11.06 27.94 21.65
C THR A 93 -10.46 26.77 22.43
N THR A 94 -10.68 26.72 23.75
CA THR A 94 -10.31 25.56 24.57
C THR A 94 -10.88 24.25 23.99
N PHE A 95 -12.08 24.30 23.41
CA PHE A 95 -12.69 23.16 22.76
C PHE A 95 -11.93 22.72 21.50
N ASN A 96 -11.51 23.65 20.62
CA ASN A 96 -10.71 23.32 19.43
C ASN A 96 -9.40 22.61 19.80
N THR A 97 -8.72 23.10 20.84
CA THR A 97 -7.48 22.47 21.34
C THR A 97 -7.74 21.06 21.86
N GLN A 98 -8.81 20.84 22.64
CA GLN A 98 -9.16 19.52 23.13
C GLN A 98 -9.53 18.54 22.01
N VAL A 99 -10.27 19.00 20.99
CA VAL A 99 -10.61 18.18 19.81
C VAL A 99 -9.34 17.82 19.04
N HIS A 100 -8.46 18.77 18.76
CA HIS A 100 -7.19 18.50 18.08
C HIS A 100 -6.34 17.48 18.84
N GLN A 101 -6.18 17.65 20.16
CA GLN A 101 -5.41 16.72 20.99
C GLN A 101 -6.04 15.32 21.02
N LYS A 102 -7.37 15.23 21.02
CA LYS A 102 -8.08 13.95 20.94
C LYS A 102 -7.81 13.24 19.61
N VAL A 103 -7.84 13.98 18.49
CA VAL A 103 -7.51 13.43 17.17
C VAL A 103 -6.07 12.92 17.15
N GLU A 104 -5.08 13.74 17.52
CA GLU A 104 -3.66 13.34 17.51
C GLU A 104 -3.38 12.11 18.37
N ASN A 105 -4.03 12.00 19.54
CA ASN A 105 -3.82 10.85 20.43
C ASN A 105 -4.49 9.56 19.96
N GLU A 106 -5.55 9.65 19.16
CA GLU A 106 -6.39 8.50 18.80
C GLU A 106 -6.31 8.08 17.34
N ILE A 107 -5.78 8.92 16.45
CA ILE A 107 -5.81 8.71 15.00
C ILE A 107 -5.19 7.36 14.58
N GLU A 108 -4.18 6.88 15.30
CA GLU A 108 -3.53 5.57 15.06
C GLU A 108 -4.45 4.36 15.36
N TYR A 109 -5.50 4.56 16.16
CA TYR A 109 -6.48 3.51 16.51
C TYR A 109 -7.73 3.57 15.63
N TRP A 110 -7.84 4.56 14.74
CA TRP A 110 -8.98 4.67 13.86
C TRP A 110 -8.99 3.53 12.85
N LYS A 111 -10.18 3.01 12.56
CA LYS A 111 -10.31 1.99 11.53
C LYS A 111 -10.08 2.63 10.17
N SER A 112 -9.24 2.01 9.35
CA SER A 112 -8.90 2.54 8.02
C SER A 112 -10.12 2.74 7.11
N LEU A 113 -11.19 1.96 7.30
CA LEU A 113 -12.44 2.14 6.55
C LEU A 113 -13.17 3.44 6.91
N ASP A 114 -13.10 3.83 8.19
CA ASP A 114 -13.70 5.05 8.70
C ASP A 114 -12.86 6.26 8.23
N VAL A 115 -11.53 6.12 8.26
CA VAL A 115 -10.60 7.11 7.70
C VAL A 115 -10.87 7.33 6.21
N LEU A 116 -10.99 6.25 5.42
CA LEU A 116 -11.31 6.35 3.99
C LEU A 116 -12.63 7.10 3.73
N ASP A 117 -13.60 6.95 4.61
CA ASP A 117 -14.90 7.60 4.45
C ASP A 117 -14.83 9.12 4.59
N LEU A 118 -13.83 9.65 5.31
CA LEU A 118 -13.56 11.10 5.38
C LEU A 118 -13.19 11.69 4.02
N PHE A 119 -12.59 10.89 3.13
CA PHE A 119 -12.12 11.34 1.82
C PHE A 119 -13.18 11.24 0.72
N LYS A 120 -14.39 10.72 1.00
CA LYS A 120 -15.47 10.57 -0.01
C LYS A 120 -15.93 11.88 -0.66
N THR A 121 -15.69 13.02 -0.01
CA THR A 121 -16.02 14.35 -0.55
C THR A 121 -14.97 14.84 -1.55
N VAL A 122 -13.79 14.24 -1.54
CA VAL A 122 -12.63 14.63 -2.36
C VAL A 122 -12.32 13.59 -3.44
N VAL A 123 -12.53 12.33 -3.11
CA VAL A 123 -12.19 11.17 -3.94
C VAL A 123 -13.48 10.51 -4.39
N GLY A 124 -13.57 10.17 -5.68
CA GLY A 124 -14.73 9.49 -6.25
C GLY A 124 -15.08 8.20 -5.52
N SER A 125 -16.39 7.92 -5.37
CA SER A 125 -16.91 6.77 -4.63
C SER A 125 -16.36 5.44 -5.10
N ASP A 126 -16.10 5.30 -6.40
CA ASP A 126 -15.58 4.07 -7.00
C ASP A 126 -14.15 3.78 -6.56
N LEU A 127 -13.30 4.81 -6.49
CA LEU A 127 -11.93 4.68 -5.99
C LEU A 127 -11.91 4.31 -4.51
N ILE A 128 -12.77 4.93 -3.68
CA ILE A 128 -12.94 4.56 -2.28
C ILE A 128 -13.41 3.10 -2.16
N GLY A 129 -14.40 2.69 -2.95
CA GLY A 129 -14.90 1.31 -2.99
C GLY A 129 -13.78 0.32 -3.32
N ASN A 130 -12.97 0.62 -4.33
CA ASN A 130 -11.82 -0.19 -4.72
C ASN A 130 -10.75 -0.25 -3.62
N ALA A 131 -10.44 0.85 -2.95
CA ALA A 131 -9.52 0.85 -1.80
C ALA A 131 -10.03 -0.04 -0.66
N LYS A 132 -11.34 -0.06 -0.40
CA LYS A 132 -11.92 -0.98 0.60
C LYS A 132 -11.77 -2.45 0.20
N GLN A 133 -11.84 -2.78 -1.10
CA GLN A 133 -11.56 -4.12 -1.59
C GLN A 133 -10.09 -4.50 -1.39
N ILE A 134 -9.16 -3.58 -1.69
CA ILE A 134 -7.71 -3.77 -1.43
C ILE A 134 -7.48 -4.03 0.06
N LYS A 135 -8.11 -3.24 0.96
CA LYS A 135 -8.03 -3.49 2.40
C LYS A 135 -8.47 -4.90 2.76
N LYS A 136 -9.61 -5.35 2.23
CA LYS A 136 -10.15 -6.67 2.50
C LYS A 136 -9.19 -7.77 2.05
N TYR A 137 -8.56 -7.60 0.89
CA TYR A 137 -7.53 -8.52 0.40
C TYR A 137 -6.30 -8.52 1.30
N ARG A 138 -5.77 -7.35 1.68
CA ARG A 138 -4.67 -7.20 2.65
C ARG A 138 -4.95 -7.86 3.99
N ASP A 139 -6.13 -7.63 4.56
CA ASP A 139 -6.54 -8.25 5.83
C ASP A 139 -6.57 -9.79 5.69
N TRP A 140 -7.04 -10.29 4.54
CA TRP A 140 -7.01 -11.73 4.25
C TRP A 140 -5.58 -12.26 4.13
N ILE A 141 -4.67 -11.58 3.42
CA ILE A 141 -3.24 -11.97 3.33
C ILE A 141 -2.61 -12.03 4.72
N ALA A 142 -2.88 -11.03 5.56
CA ALA A 142 -2.29 -10.93 6.90
C ALA A 142 -2.76 -12.06 7.84
N HIS A 143 -3.96 -12.57 7.65
CA HIS A 143 -4.55 -13.57 8.55
C HIS A 143 -4.62 -14.98 7.95
N LYS A 144 -4.56 -15.13 6.61
CA LYS A 144 -4.78 -16.34 5.82
C LYS A 144 -5.80 -17.30 6.43
N ASN A 145 -6.93 -16.77 6.89
CA ASN A 145 -7.89 -17.56 7.67
C ASN A 145 -8.53 -18.63 6.77
N PRO A 146 -8.28 -19.93 7.00
CA PRO A 146 -8.76 -21.00 6.11
C PRO A 146 -10.29 -21.17 6.15
N ARG A 147 -10.97 -20.59 7.17
CA ARG A 147 -12.44 -20.62 7.30
C ARG A 147 -13.13 -19.52 6.51
N LYS A 148 -12.39 -18.53 6.00
CA LYS A 148 -12.93 -17.45 5.17
C LYS A 148 -12.41 -17.61 3.76
N GLY A 149 -13.31 -17.73 2.78
CA GLY A 149 -12.92 -17.76 1.37
C GLY A 149 -12.09 -16.53 1.00
N ALA A 150 -11.13 -16.71 0.10
CA ALA A 150 -10.33 -15.60 -0.39
C ALA A 150 -11.24 -14.52 -0.99
N PRO A 151 -11.08 -13.24 -0.63
CA PRO A 151 -11.73 -12.17 -1.36
C PRO A 151 -11.27 -12.19 -2.83
N SER A 152 -11.99 -11.48 -3.70
CA SER A 152 -11.58 -11.30 -5.09
C SER A 152 -10.11 -10.90 -5.15
N ASN A 153 -9.32 -11.64 -5.94
CA ASN A 153 -7.90 -11.37 -6.08
C ASN A 153 -7.68 -9.94 -6.58
N VAL A 154 -6.74 -9.24 -5.95
CA VAL A 154 -6.35 -7.88 -6.32
C VAL A 154 -4.97 -7.95 -6.96
N PRO A 155 -4.84 -7.71 -8.28
CA PRO A 155 -3.52 -7.67 -8.91
C PRO A 155 -2.64 -6.56 -8.31
N PRO A 156 -1.34 -6.80 -8.04
CA PRO A 156 -0.43 -5.78 -7.50
C PRO A 156 -0.43 -4.46 -8.25
N GLN A 157 -0.43 -4.51 -9.58
CA GLN A 157 -0.47 -3.31 -10.43
C GLN A 157 -1.77 -2.51 -10.25
N ALA A 158 -2.90 -3.19 -10.08
CA ALA A 158 -4.17 -2.54 -9.83
C ALA A 158 -4.16 -1.87 -8.44
N ALA A 159 -3.66 -2.56 -7.41
CA ALA A 159 -3.51 -2.00 -6.08
C ALA A 159 -2.62 -0.75 -6.09
N TYR A 160 -1.43 -0.83 -6.68
CA TYR A 160 -0.52 0.30 -6.81
C TYR A 160 -1.21 1.48 -7.50
N LYS A 161 -1.85 1.27 -8.65
CA LYS A 161 -2.54 2.33 -9.39
C LYS A 161 -3.65 2.99 -8.58
N ILE A 162 -4.58 2.20 -8.03
CA ILE A 162 -5.73 2.72 -7.27
C ILE A 162 -5.27 3.54 -6.08
N LEU A 163 -4.32 3.03 -5.28
CA LEU A 163 -3.85 3.74 -4.09
C LEU A 163 -3.07 5.02 -4.48
N SER A 164 -2.31 4.97 -5.57
CA SER A 164 -1.59 6.14 -6.12
C SER A 164 -2.54 7.22 -6.62
N ASP A 165 -3.62 6.82 -7.31
CA ASP A 165 -4.63 7.74 -7.84
C ASP A 165 -5.35 8.47 -6.70
N ILE A 166 -5.64 7.76 -5.60
CA ILE A 166 -6.23 8.36 -4.40
C ILE A 166 -5.28 9.38 -3.77
N ILE A 167 -4.01 9.00 -3.52
CA ILE A 167 -3.01 9.92 -2.95
C ILE A 167 -2.88 11.16 -3.84
N SER A 168 -2.74 10.98 -5.15
CA SER A 168 -2.63 12.07 -6.11
C SER A 168 -3.84 13.01 -6.09
N THR A 169 -5.05 12.44 -6.00
CA THR A 169 -6.29 13.21 -5.90
C THR A 169 -6.33 14.05 -4.63
N VAL A 170 -5.92 13.46 -3.50
CA VAL A 170 -5.87 14.15 -2.20
C VAL A 170 -4.80 15.26 -2.21
N GLU A 171 -3.63 15.02 -2.79
CA GLU A 171 -2.53 16.01 -2.91
C GLU A 171 -2.90 17.22 -3.77
N GLN A 172 -3.71 17.00 -4.80
CA GLN A 172 -4.10 18.05 -5.75
C GLN A 172 -5.38 18.77 -5.34
N HIS A 173 -6.08 18.31 -4.30
CA HIS A 173 -7.37 18.88 -3.92
C HIS A 173 -7.20 20.25 -3.23
N PRO A 174 -7.72 21.36 -3.77
CA PRO A 174 -7.46 22.72 -3.28
C PRO A 174 -7.75 22.95 -1.79
N GLY A 175 -8.74 22.25 -1.23
CA GLY A 175 -9.06 22.32 0.20
C GLY A 175 -8.08 21.59 1.13
N LEU A 176 -7.25 20.70 0.58
CA LEU A 176 -6.25 19.88 1.28
C LEU A 176 -4.81 20.24 0.87
N ILE A 177 -4.62 21.07 -0.17
CA ILE A 177 -3.32 21.62 -0.53
C ILE A 177 -2.76 22.36 0.68
N GLN A 178 -1.55 21.98 1.06
CA GLN A 178 -0.79 22.63 2.10
C GLN A 178 -0.70 24.14 1.78
N SER A 179 -1.27 24.98 2.63
CA SER A 179 -0.68 26.30 2.88
C SER A 179 0.65 26.05 3.59
N VAL A 180 1.68 25.62 2.83
CA VAL A 180 3.08 25.74 3.26
C VAL A 180 3.43 27.21 3.19
N THR A 181 2.93 27.97 4.15
CA THR A 181 3.50 29.27 4.50
C THR A 181 3.11 29.56 5.93
N ALA A 182 4.02 29.26 6.84
CA ALA A 182 4.19 30.05 8.05
C ALA A 182 5.70 30.04 8.41
N PRO A 183 6.20 31.17 8.92
CA PRO A 183 7.59 31.65 8.80
C PRO A 183 8.65 30.88 9.60
#